data_AF-A0A317Y785-F1
#
_entry.id   AF-A0A317Y785-F1
#
_cell.length_a   1.000
_cell.length_b   1.000
_cell.length_c   1.000
_cell.angle_alpha   90.00
_cell.angle_beta   90.00
_cell.angle_gamma   90.00
#
_symmetry.space_group_name_H-M   'P 1'
#
loop_
_entity.id
_entity.type
_entity.pdbx_description
1 polymer ?
#
loop_
_entity_poly.entity_id
_entity_poly.type
_entity_poly.pdbx_seq_one_letter_code
_entity_poly.pdbx_strand_id
1 'polypeptide(L)'
;MLRVGELCETKKAYYFGYIIHRLLMCALSRRAEDDRDHYGNKRLDLAGPLLGGLFRMLFRKLTRDVRSYMQKCVDNGKEVNFQFAIKAKTVTSGLKYSLATGNWGQANQAGTRAGVSQSNKKLQGLREELNAIVPYLEEMRKKKVERWDQFVDVIEQIKKVASEIRPADIVPFRIPVDQSDLSLRKLEELTKELQSLQKEKSDRLKQVMEHLNTLHSLCEVLGVDFKQTVNEVHPSLGEADGSKNLSNCTIESLASAASRLCELKVQRMQKVESEVLRLEQLKVSKMKDLVLKKKTELEEHRRRAHLISEEGYAAEFSDEVIEAGVVDPALVLEQIEAHIATVKEEAFSRKDILEKVERWLNACEEAQVTMLHLILMTFLS
;
A
#
# COMPACT_ATOMS: atom_id res chain seq x y z
N MET A 1 -20.63 15.63 37.64
CA MET A 1 -19.47 15.82 38.55
C MET A 1 -19.84 15.25 39.91
N LEU A 2 -19.32 14.09 40.26
CA LEU A 2 -19.54 13.46 41.57
C LEU A 2 -18.96 14.39 42.63
N ARG A 3 -19.79 14.95 43.51
CA ARG A 3 -19.30 15.62 44.71
C ARG A 3 -18.75 14.53 45.63
N VAL A 4 -17.45 14.29 45.58
CA VAL A 4 -16.76 13.51 46.61
C VAL A 4 -16.98 14.26 47.92
N GLY A 5 -17.61 13.62 48.91
CA GLY A 5 -18.06 14.25 50.16
C GLY A 5 -16.95 15.04 50.87
N GLU A 6 -17.34 16.08 51.60
CA GLU A 6 -16.42 17.10 52.15
C GLU A 6 -15.30 16.55 53.05
N LEU A 7 -15.46 15.35 53.62
CA LEU A 7 -14.58 14.79 54.65
C LEU A 7 -13.77 13.53 54.25
N CYS A 8 -13.72 13.17 52.96
CA CYS A 8 -12.99 11.95 52.53
C CYS A 8 -11.78 12.28 51.65
N GLU A 9 -10.65 12.58 52.29
CA GLU A 9 -9.40 12.98 51.61
C GLU A 9 -8.86 11.89 50.66
N THR A 10 -8.92 10.63 51.08
CA THR A 10 -8.48 9.49 50.25
C THR A 10 -9.28 9.38 48.96
N LYS A 11 -10.61 9.47 49.00
CA LYS A 11 -11.45 9.47 47.79
C LYS A 11 -11.18 10.67 46.88
N LYS A 12 -10.89 11.84 47.46
CA LYS A 12 -10.48 13.03 46.69
C LYS A 12 -9.15 12.80 45.99
N ALA A 13 -8.17 12.21 46.68
CA ALA A 13 -6.86 11.86 46.10
C ALA A 13 -6.98 10.87 44.94
N TYR A 14 -7.78 9.80 45.09
CA TYR A 14 -8.06 8.87 43.99
C TYR A 14 -8.72 9.55 42.80
N TYR A 15 -9.72 10.40 43.04
CA TYR A 15 -10.38 11.13 41.96
C TYR A 15 -9.45 12.13 41.27
N PHE A 16 -8.56 12.78 42.02
CA PHE A 16 -7.54 13.65 41.46
C PHE A 16 -6.53 12.87 40.61
N GLY A 17 -6.09 11.70 41.08
CA GLY A 17 -5.29 10.76 40.29
C GLY A 17 -6.00 10.35 39.00
N TYR A 18 -7.31 10.10 39.05
CA TYR A 18 -8.11 9.84 37.85
C TYR A 18 -8.18 11.03 36.88
N ILE A 19 -8.28 12.26 37.37
CA ILE A 19 -8.23 13.48 36.53
C ILE A 19 -6.87 13.59 35.83
N ILE A 20 -5.77 13.43 36.56
CA ILE A 20 -4.42 13.47 35.99
C ILE A 20 -4.24 12.34 34.98
N HIS A 21 -4.69 11.13 35.30
CA HIS A 21 -4.65 10.00 34.39
C HIS A 21 -5.42 10.28 33.10
N ARG A 22 -6.64 10.85 33.19
CA ARG A 22 -7.41 11.27 32.01
C ARG A 22 -6.68 12.31 31.15
N LEU A 23 -6.02 13.28 31.79
CA LEU A 23 -5.21 14.29 31.11
C LEU A 23 -4.02 13.65 30.38
N LEU A 24 -3.29 12.77 31.04
CA LEU A 24 -2.15 12.05 30.46
C LEU A 24 -2.57 11.15 29.29
N MET A 25 -3.71 10.46 29.40
CA MET A 25 -4.25 9.65 28.31
C MET A 25 -4.59 10.49 27.08
N CYS A 26 -5.07 11.72 27.28
CA CYS A 26 -5.32 12.67 26.19
C CYS A 26 -4.00 13.19 25.58
N ALA A 27 -3.03 13.57 26.41
CA ALA A 27 -1.72 14.06 25.98
C ALA A 27 -0.91 13.01 25.20
N LEU A 28 -1.06 11.73 25.56
CA LEU A 28 -0.47 10.59 24.86
C LEU A 28 -1.32 10.10 23.67
N SER A 29 -2.38 10.81 23.31
CA SER A 29 -3.33 10.45 22.23
C SER A 29 -3.95 9.06 22.35
N ARG A 30 -3.95 8.47 23.56
CA ARG A 30 -4.65 7.21 23.88
C ARG A 30 -6.14 7.40 24.06
N ARG A 31 -6.57 8.65 24.24
CA ARG A 31 -7.97 9.06 24.33
C ARG A 31 -8.16 10.38 23.56
N ALA A 32 -9.27 10.50 22.84
CA ALA A 32 -9.63 11.73 22.16
C ALA A 32 -10.06 12.83 23.15
N GLU A 33 -9.89 14.08 22.72
CA GLU A 33 -10.39 15.26 23.45
C GLU A 33 -11.92 15.26 23.54
N ASP A 34 -12.47 15.64 24.70
CA ASP A 34 -13.92 15.73 24.89
C ASP A 34 -14.48 16.91 24.06
N ASP A 35 -15.56 16.69 23.31
CA ASP A 35 -16.22 17.73 22.51
C ASP A 35 -16.97 18.72 23.43
N ARG A 36 -16.62 20.01 23.29
CA ARG A 36 -17.22 21.11 24.06
C ARG A 36 -18.70 21.31 23.75
N ASP A 37 -19.14 20.98 22.54
CA ASP A 37 -20.51 21.22 22.09
C ASP A 37 -21.41 19.98 22.19
N HIS A 38 -20.85 18.86 22.64
CA HIS A 38 -21.60 17.65 22.93
C HIS A 38 -22.67 17.91 24.02
N TYR A 39 -23.94 17.76 23.65
CA TYR A 39 -25.10 18.10 24.49
C TYR A 39 -25.16 17.30 25.80
N GLY A 40 -24.61 16.08 25.85
CA GLY A 40 -24.51 15.28 27.09
C GLY A 40 -23.69 15.96 28.20
N ASN A 41 -22.79 16.87 27.82
CA ASN A 41 -21.96 17.65 28.75
C ASN A 41 -22.62 18.98 29.16
N LYS A 42 -23.67 19.41 28.46
CA LYS A 42 -24.42 20.63 28.78
C LYS A 42 -25.48 20.34 29.84
N ARG A 43 -25.88 21.37 30.60
CA ARG A 43 -26.94 21.29 31.62
C ARG A 43 -27.86 22.48 31.45
N LEU A 44 -29.17 22.23 31.51
CA LEU A 44 -30.20 23.27 31.43
C LEU A 44 -30.71 23.55 32.84
N ASP A 45 -30.42 24.75 33.34
CA ASP A 45 -30.98 25.25 34.59
C ASP A 45 -32.39 25.79 34.34
N LEU A 46 -33.40 25.01 34.72
CA LEU A 46 -34.80 25.41 34.66
C LEU A 46 -35.21 26.24 35.90
N ALA A 47 -36.50 26.56 36.03
CA ALA A 47 -37.03 27.33 37.15
C ALA A 47 -36.62 26.78 38.53
N GLY A 48 -36.59 25.46 38.71
CA GLY A 48 -36.21 24.80 39.97
C GLY A 48 -34.80 25.15 40.46
N PRO A 49 -33.73 24.77 39.73
CA PRO A 49 -32.36 25.13 40.09
C PRO A 49 -32.13 26.64 40.25
N LEU A 50 -32.72 27.46 39.36
CA LEU A 50 -32.58 28.92 39.40
C LEU A 50 -33.22 29.54 40.65
N LEU A 51 -34.47 29.16 40.97
CA LEU A 51 -35.16 29.64 42.17
C LEU A 51 -34.52 29.09 43.44
N GLY A 52 -34.10 27.82 43.43
CA GLY A 52 -33.41 27.19 44.57
C GLY A 52 -32.09 27.86 44.90
N GLY A 53 -31.31 28.24 43.89
CA GLY A 53 -30.08 29.03 44.05
C GLY A 53 -30.35 30.42 44.63
N LEU A 54 -31.33 31.13 44.07
CA LEU A 54 -31.71 32.47 44.49
C LEU A 54 -32.25 32.47 45.94
N PHE A 55 -33.17 31.56 46.26
CA PHE A 55 -33.71 31.41 47.61
C PHE A 55 -32.62 31.09 48.63
N ARG A 56 -31.71 30.15 48.32
CA ARG A 56 -30.59 29.81 49.21
C ARG A 56 -29.72 31.02 49.51
N MET A 57 -29.44 31.86 48.51
CA MET A 57 -28.68 33.09 48.69
C MET A 57 -29.41 34.09 49.59
N LEU A 58 -30.70 34.36 49.32
CA LEU A 58 -31.52 35.29 50.12
C LEU A 58 -31.72 34.80 51.56
N PHE A 59 -31.90 33.49 51.75
CA PHE A 59 -32.03 32.87 53.06
C PHE A 59 -30.72 32.90 53.87
N ARG A 60 -29.57 32.70 53.21
CA ARG A 60 -28.24 32.93 53.82
C ARG A 60 -28.03 34.39 54.24
N LYS A 61 -28.56 35.34 53.47
CA LYS A 61 -28.54 36.76 53.85
C LYS A 61 -29.42 37.00 55.07
N LEU A 62 -30.66 36.50 55.07
CA LEU A 62 -31.57 36.61 56.21
C LEU A 62 -30.95 36.06 57.50
N THR A 63 -30.37 34.86 57.45
CA THR A 63 -29.71 34.24 58.62
C THR A 63 -28.50 35.03 59.10
N ARG A 64 -27.72 35.64 58.19
CA ARG A 64 -26.62 36.56 58.56
C ARG A 64 -27.12 37.84 59.22
N ASP A 65 -28.22 38.40 58.73
CA ASP A 65 -28.85 39.61 59.28
C ASP A 65 -29.39 39.34 60.70
N VAL A 66 -30.04 38.18 60.91
CA VAL A 66 -30.50 37.72 62.23
C VAL A 66 -29.32 37.56 63.18
N ARG A 67 -28.26 36.85 62.78
CA ARG A 67 -27.05 36.70 63.60
C ARG A 67 -26.44 38.04 63.99
N SER A 68 -26.34 38.97 63.04
CA SER A 68 -25.79 40.31 63.30
C SER A 68 -26.68 41.13 64.27
N TYR A 69 -28.00 40.97 64.20
CA TYR A 69 -28.92 41.60 65.16
C TYR A 69 -28.76 41.01 66.56
N MET A 70 -28.73 39.67 66.68
CA MET A 70 -28.54 39.00 67.96
C MET A 70 -27.20 39.39 68.60
N GLN A 71 -26.12 39.45 67.82
CA GLN A 71 -24.82 39.90 68.30
C GLN A 71 -24.90 41.31 68.88
N LYS A 72 -25.54 42.26 68.16
CA LYS A 72 -25.73 43.63 68.67
C LYS A 72 -26.57 43.70 69.94
N CYS A 73 -27.58 42.85 70.11
CA CYS A 73 -28.34 42.81 71.36
C CYS A 73 -27.47 42.35 72.52
N VAL A 74 -26.67 41.29 72.31
CA VAL A 74 -25.72 40.78 73.31
C VAL A 74 -24.68 41.84 73.67
N ASP A 75 -24.05 42.46 72.67
CA ASP A 75 -23.00 43.48 72.89
C ASP A 75 -23.51 44.71 73.66
N ASN A 76 -24.80 45.03 73.53
CA ASN A 76 -25.44 46.16 74.20
C ASN A 76 -26.25 45.76 75.45
N GLY A 77 -26.20 44.51 75.88
CA GLY A 77 -26.95 44.01 77.05
C GLY A 77 -28.48 44.12 76.92
N LYS A 78 -29.03 44.10 75.69
CA LYS A 78 -30.47 44.20 75.42
C LYS A 78 -31.08 42.82 75.19
N GLU A 79 -32.33 42.65 75.61
CA GLU A 79 -33.09 41.43 75.29
C GLU A 79 -33.35 41.28 73.79
N VAL A 80 -33.35 40.03 73.31
CA VAL A 80 -33.54 39.70 71.89
C VAL A 80 -35.03 39.62 71.57
N ASN A 81 -35.48 40.44 70.64
CA ASN A 81 -36.84 40.33 70.09
C ASN A 81 -36.80 39.76 68.66
N PHE A 82 -37.29 38.52 68.50
CA PHE A 82 -37.28 37.80 67.23
C PHE A 82 -38.14 38.44 66.13
N GLN A 83 -39.19 39.17 66.50
CA GLN A 83 -40.06 39.88 65.55
C GLN A 83 -39.27 40.92 64.74
N PHE A 84 -38.32 41.60 65.39
CA PHE A 84 -37.46 42.61 64.76
C PHE A 84 -36.21 41.99 64.09
N ALA A 85 -35.77 40.82 64.57
CA ALA A 85 -34.64 40.11 64.00
C ALA A 85 -34.94 39.58 62.59
N ILE A 86 -36.14 39.02 62.37
CA ILE A 86 -36.51 38.34 61.13
C ILE A 86 -37.12 39.34 60.13
N LYS A 87 -36.30 39.81 59.20
CA LYS A 87 -36.73 40.72 58.13
C LYS A 87 -37.30 39.96 56.93
N ALA A 88 -38.60 39.62 56.95
CA ALA A 88 -39.27 38.91 55.87
C ALA A 88 -39.09 39.56 54.48
N LYS A 89 -39.00 40.90 54.43
CA LYS A 89 -38.75 41.67 53.19
C LYS A 89 -37.46 41.26 52.47
N THR A 90 -36.44 40.75 53.17
CA THR A 90 -35.18 40.31 52.55
C THR A 90 -35.42 39.20 51.52
N VAL A 91 -36.32 38.26 51.80
CA VAL A 91 -36.65 37.17 50.88
C VAL A 91 -37.68 37.63 49.86
N THR A 92 -38.81 38.16 50.31
CA THR A 92 -39.94 38.51 49.43
C THR A 92 -39.56 39.58 48.41
N SER A 93 -38.94 40.68 48.84
CA SER A 93 -38.53 41.75 47.92
C SER A 93 -37.35 41.32 47.05
N GLY A 94 -36.46 40.48 47.57
CA GLY A 94 -35.34 39.94 46.79
C GLY A 94 -35.80 39.06 45.63
N LEU A 95 -36.73 38.13 45.90
CA LEU A 95 -37.35 37.30 44.85
C LEU A 95 -38.12 38.16 43.84
N LYS A 96 -38.94 39.10 44.32
CA LYS A 96 -39.73 40.00 43.46
C LYS A 96 -38.82 40.83 42.55
N TYR A 97 -37.72 41.36 43.08
CA TYR A 97 -36.75 42.14 42.32
C TYR A 97 -36.11 41.31 41.19
N SER A 98 -35.56 40.13 41.50
CA SER A 98 -34.89 39.29 40.50
C SER A 98 -35.86 38.81 39.41
N LEU A 99 -37.09 38.43 39.79
CA LEU A 99 -38.11 38.01 38.83
C LEU A 99 -38.58 39.16 37.91
N ALA A 100 -38.77 40.36 38.48
CA ALA A 100 -39.27 41.51 37.72
C ALA A 100 -38.20 42.13 36.80
N THR A 101 -36.94 42.17 37.24
CA THR A 101 -35.86 42.84 36.51
C THR A 101 -35.03 41.90 35.64
N GLY A 102 -35.11 40.58 35.87
CA GLY A 102 -34.27 39.59 35.20
C GLY A 102 -32.85 39.49 35.74
N ASN A 103 -32.49 40.27 36.77
CA ASN A 103 -31.18 40.24 37.41
C ASN A 103 -31.13 39.16 38.51
N TRP A 104 -30.44 38.06 38.24
CA TRP A 104 -30.25 36.92 39.15
C TRP A 104 -28.95 37.06 39.95
N GLY A 105 -29.06 37.54 41.19
CA GLY A 105 -27.91 37.72 42.10
C GLY A 105 -28.11 38.86 43.10
N GLN A 106 -27.06 39.19 43.86
CA GLN A 106 -27.04 40.42 44.66
C GLN A 106 -26.65 41.61 43.77
N ALA A 107 -27.42 42.70 43.87
CA ALA A 107 -27.09 43.95 43.20
C ALA A 107 -25.67 44.41 43.56
N ASN A 108 -24.92 44.87 42.55
CA ASN A 108 -23.53 45.37 42.67
C ASN A 108 -22.48 44.32 43.07
N GLN A 109 -22.74 43.02 42.84
CA GLN A 109 -21.78 41.95 43.06
C GLN A 109 -21.41 41.25 41.73
N ALA A 110 -20.11 40.94 41.56
CA ALA A 110 -19.60 40.22 40.39
C ALA A 110 -20.27 38.84 40.29
N GLY A 111 -20.78 38.50 39.09
CA GLY A 111 -21.46 37.23 38.81
C GLY A 111 -23.00 37.29 38.76
N THR A 112 -23.60 38.49 38.81
CA THR A 112 -25.04 38.67 38.58
C THR A 112 -25.39 38.31 37.12
N ARG A 113 -26.29 37.35 36.92
CA ARG A 113 -26.75 36.95 35.59
C ARG A 113 -27.92 37.85 35.18
N ALA A 114 -27.79 38.58 34.09
CA ALA A 114 -28.86 39.42 33.55
C ALA A 114 -29.73 38.64 32.55
N GLY A 115 -30.99 39.05 32.39
CA GLY A 115 -31.90 38.51 31.38
C GLY A 115 -32.44 37.11 31.66
N VAL A 116 -32.30 36.60 32.89
CA VAL A 116 -32.75 35.26 33.29
C VAL A 116 -34.29 35.17 33.39
N SER A 117 -34.93 36.26 33.81
CA SER A 117 -36.38 36.46 33.65
C SER A 117 -36.59 37.60 32.68
N GLN A 118 -37.57 37.46 31.79
CA GLN A 118 -37.93 38.47 30.82
C GLN A 118 -39.42 38.72 30.93
N SER A 119 -39.82 39.98 30.83
CA SER A 119 -41.23 40.33 30.68
C SER A 119 -41.73 39.77 29.36
N ASN A 120 -42.77 38.93 29.41
CA ASN A 120 -43.39 38.43 28.20
C ASN A 120 -44.06 39.62 27.48
N LYS A 121 -43.47 40.06 26.38
CA LYS A 121 -43.91 41.24 25.62
C LYS A 121 -44.97 40.91 24.55
N LYS A 122 -45.33 39.64 24.31
CA LYS A 122 -46.10 39.28 23.10
C LYS A 122 -47.15 38.19 23.18
N LEU A 123 -47.38 37.48 24.29
CA LEU A 123 -48.36 36.38 24.30
C LEU A 123 -49.34 36.46 25.49
N GLN A 124 -50.64 36.38 25.19
CA GLN A 124 -51.66 35.91 26.14
C GLN A 124 -51.15 34.60 26.75
N GLY A 125 -51.37 34.32 28.04
CA GLY A 125 -51.22 32.99 28.67
C GLY A 125 -49.89 32.18 28.58
N LEU A 126 -49.67 31.33 29.60
CA LEU A 126 -48.65 30.25 29.54
C LEU A 126 -48.92 29.26 28.38
N ARG A 127 -50.17 29.21 27.90
CA ARG A 127 -50.62 28.30 26.84
C ARG A 127 -50.07 28.71 25.48
N GLU A 128 -50.12 29.99 25.14
CA GLU A 128 -49.58 30.48 23.88
C GLU A 128 -48.04 30.44 23.85
N GLU A 129 -47.37 30.67 24.99
CA GLU A 129 -45.91 30.47 25.09
C GLU A 129 -45.52 29.00 24.88
N LEU A 130 -46.26 28.07 25.49
CA LEU A 130 -46.05 26.65 25.24
C LEU A 130 -46.24 26.34 23.75
N ASN A 131 -47.29 26.88 23.12
CA ASN A 131 -47.55 26.72 21.70
C ASN A 131 -46.46 27.33 20.81
N ALA A 132 -45.74 28.36 21.27
CA ALA A 132 -44.61 28.95 20.54
C ALA A 132 -43.33 28.10 20.64
N ILE A 133 -43.11 27.40 21.77
CA ILE A 133 -41.94 26.54 21.99
C ILE A 133 -42.11 25.17 21.33
N VAL A 134 -43.33 24.63 21.29
CA VAL A 134 -43.66 23.33 20.66
C VAL A 134 -43.06 23.16 19.25
N PRO A 135 -43.26 24.08 18.28
CA PRO A 135 -42.71 23.91 16.93
C PRO A 135 -41.17 23.91 16.92
N TYR A 136 -40.53 24.69 17.80
CA TYR A 136 -39.08 24.67 17.94
C TYR A 136 -38.57 23.33 18.52
N LEU A 137 -39.28 22.76 19.49
CA LEU A 137 -38.96 21.44 20.03
C LEU A 137 -39.17 20.33 19.00
N GLU A 138 -40.24 20.41 18.20
CA GLU A 138 -40.50 19.50 17.09
C GLU A 138 -39.40 19.58 16.02
N GLU A 139 -38.97 20.80 15.65
CA GLU A 139 -37.85 21.01 14.74
C GLU A 139 -36.54 20.42 15.29
N MET A 140 -36.25 20.62 16.58
CA MET A 140 -35.06 20.04 17.23
C MET A 140 -35.11 18.51 17.27
N ARG A 141 -36.28 17.92 17.53
CA ARG A 141 -36.48 16.46 17.46
C ARG A 141 -36.27 15.93 16.05
N LYS A 142 -36.81 16.62 15.05
CA LYS A 142 -36.62 16.29 13.63
C LYS A 142 -35.14 16.29 13.25
N LYS A 143 -34.41 17.36 13.57
CA LYS A 143 -32.95 17.45 13.32
C LYS A 143 -32.15 16.34 14.00
N LYS A 144 -32.59 15.88 15.19
CA LYS A 144 -31.95 14.76 15.89
C LYS A 144 -32.15 13.43 15.14
N VAL A 145 -33.35 13.18 14.62
CA VAL A 145 -33.65 11.98 13.81
C VAL A 145 -32.88 12.01 12.49
N GLU A 146 -32.92 13.14 11.77
CA GLU A 146 -32.16 13.30 10.52
C GLU A 146 -30.66 13.05 10.71
N ARG A 147 -30.10 13.52 11.84
CA ARG A 147 -28.70 13.24 12.18
C ARG A 147 -28.48 11.75 12.46
N TRP A 148 -29.38 11.10 13.19
CA TRP A 148 -29.30 9.67 13.45
C TRP A 148 -29.26 8.87 12.15
N ASP A 149 -30.13 9.21 11.20
CA ASP A 149 -30.18 8.54 9.89
C ASP A 149 -28.85 8.70 9.13
N GLN A 150 -28.26 9.92 9.12
CA GLN A 150 -26.94 10.15 8.53
C GLN A 150 -25.85 9.26 9.12
N PHE A 151 -25.85 9.05 10.45
CA PHE A 151 -24.90 8.16 11.10
C PHE A 151 -25.10 6.71 10.67
N VAL A 152 -26.36 6.24 10.64
CA VAL A 152 -26.69 4.88 10.21
C VAL A 152 -26.23 4.64 8.77
N ASP A 153 -26.52 5.57 7.86
CA ASP A 153 -26.14 5.50 6.45
C ASP A 153 -24.61 5.39 6.28
N VAL A 154 -23.84 6.26 6.94
CA VAL A 154 -22.37 6.24 6.85
C VAL A 154 -21.81 4.93 7.39
N ILE A 155 -22.34 4.43 8.50
CA ILE A 155 -21.87 3.18 9.13
C ILE A 155 -22.22 1.95 8.27
N GLU A 156 -23.40 1.93 7.65
CA GLU A 156 -23.78 0.87 6.72
C GLU A 156 -22.88 0.88 5.48
N GLN A 157 -22.55 2.06 4.94
CA GLN A 157 -21.59 2.19 3.85
C GLN A 157 -20.19 1.71 4.25
N ILE A 158 -19.71 2.07 5.45
CA ILE A 158 -18.41 1.58 5.95
C ILE A 158 -18.41 0.06 6.03
N LYS A 159 -19.46 -0.55 6.62
CA LYS A 159 -19.59 -2.01 6.70
C LYS A 159 -19.53 -2.67 5.33
N LYS A 160 -20.28 -2.12 4.37
CA LYS A 160 -20.31 -2.62 3.00
C LYS A 160 -18.92 -2.56 2.36
N VAL A 161 -18.29 -1.39 2.34
CA VAL A 161 -16.95 -1.22 1.75
C VAL A 161 -15.91 -2.11 2.44
N ALA A 162 -15.95 -2.20 3.77
CA ALA A 162 -15.04 -3.06 4.53
C ALA A 162 -15.20 -4.55 4.17
N SER A 163 -16.44 -5.05 4.02
CA SER A 163 -16.69 -6.43 3.60
C SER A 163 -16.24 -6.74 2.17
N GLU A 164 -16.30 -5.74 1.27
CA GLU A 164 -15.80 -5.89 -0.10
C GLU A 164 -14.26 -5.94 -0.15
N ILE A 165 -13.57 -5.23 0.75
CA ILE A 165 -12.10 -5.27 0.86
C ILE A 165 -11.62 -6.55 1.56
N ARG A 166 -12.32 -6.98 2.63
CA ARG A 166 -11.96 -8.15 3.45
C ARG A 166 -13.17 -9.08 3.64
N PRO A 167 -13.37 -10.04 2.72
CA PRO A 167 -14.49 -10.97 2.81
C PRO A 167 -14.38 -12.01 3.94
N ALA A 168 -13.17 -12.30 4.44
CA ALA A 168 -12.90 -13.48 5.27
C ALA A 168 -12.45 -13.21 6.72
N ASP A 169 -12.15 -11.97 7.12
CA ASP A 169 -11.84 -11.64 8.51
C ASP A 169 -13.12 -11.26 9.26
N ILE A 170 -13.81 -12.27 9.76
CA ILE A 170 -14.98 -12.13 10.63
C ILE A 170 -14.53 -11.52 11.96
N VAL A 171 -14.54 -10.20 12.02
CA VAL A 171 -15.13 -9.51 13.14
C VAL A 171 -16.19 -8.62 12.51
N PRO A 172 -17.50 -8.86 12.76
CA PRO A 172 -18.53 -7.92 12.33
C PRO A 172 -18.05 -6.55 12.78
N PHE A 173 -17.97 -5.60 11.84
CA PHE A 173 -17.54 -4.24 12.13
C PHE A 173 -18.53 -3.65 13.15
N ARG A 174 -18.24 -3.91 14.42
CA ARG A 174 -18.95 -3.43 15.59
C ARG A 174 -18.17 -2.19 16.01
N ILE A 175 -18.36 -1.10 15.26
CA ILE A 175 -18.40 0.18 15.95
C ILE A 175 -19.74 0.13 16.69
N PRO A 176 -19.76 0.00 18.03
CA PRO A 176 -20.97 0.30 18.76
C PRO A 176 -21.21 1.77 18.48
N VAL A 177 -22.25 2.09 17.71
CA VAL A 177 -22.69 3.47 17.56
C VAL A 177 -23.14 3.87 18.95
N ASP A 178 -22.31 4.62 19.66
CA ASP A 178 -22.70 5.15 20.95
C ASP A 178 -23.86 6.11 20.68
N GLN A 179 -25.08 5.67 21.01
CA GLN A 179 -26.30 6.46 20.82
C GLN A 179 -26.26 7.80 21.57
N SER A 180 -25.30 7.98 22.48
CA SER A 180 -25.11 9.22 23.20
C SER A 180 -24.32 10.28 22.43
N ASP A 181 -23.52 9.92 21.41
CA ASP A 181 -22.65 10.84 20.68
C ASP A 181 -23.04 11.08 19.21
N LEU A 182 -24.08 11.89 19.04
CA LEU A 182 -24.53 12.42 17.73
C LEU A 182 -23.85 13.76 17.38
N SER A 183 -22.60 13.96 17.80
CA SER A 183 -21.84 15.17 17.49
C SER A 183 -21.46 15.25 16.01
N LEU A 184 -21.37 16.47 15.47
CA LEU A 184 -20.91 16.69 14.09
C LEU A 184 -19.47 16.21 13.90
N ARG A 185 -18.63 16.36 14.93
CA ARG A 185 -17.24 15.87 14.93
C ARG A 185 -17.20 14.35 14.72
N LYS A 186 -18.03 13.58 15.43
CA LYS A 186 -18.07 12.12 15.27
C LYS A 186 -18.54 11.71 13.87
N LEU A 187 -19.52 12.44 13.31
CA LEU A 187 -19.98 12.21 11.93
C LEU A 187 -18.87 12.49 10.92
N GLU A 188 -18.11 13.57 11.09
CA GLU A 188 -16.96 13.90 10.24
C GLU A 188 -15.85 12.85 10.33
N GLU A 189 -15.57 12.33 11.53
CA GLU A 189 -14.61 11.24 11.74
C GLU A 189 -15.02 9.98 10.96
N LEU A 190 -16.28 9.54 11.10
CA LEU A 190 -16.81 8.38 10.37
C LEU A 190 -16.80 8.62 8.85
N THR A 191 -17.12 9.84 8.41
CA THR A 191 -17.08 10.21 6.99
C THR A 191 -15.66 10.14 6.44
N LYS A 192 -14.65 10.59 7.20
CA LYS A 192 -13.23 10.46 6.82
C LYS A 192 -12.79 8.99 6.76
N GLU A 193 -13.24 8.17 7.69
CA GLU A 193 -12.95 6.73 7.68
C GLU A 193 -13.55 6.05 6.44
N LEU A 194 -14.80 6.37 6.10
CA LEU A 194 -15.45 5.91 4.87
C LEU A 194 -14.66 6.31 3.62
N GLN A 195 -14.22 7.57 3.53
CA GLN A 195 -13.40 8.05 2.40
C GLN A 195 -12.06 7.31 2.32
N SER A 196 -11.40 7.06 3.45
CA SER A 196 -10.15 6.28 3.49
C SER A 196 -10.36 4.86 2.99
N LEU A 197 -11.43 4.18 3.42
CA LEU A 197 -11.75 2.83 2.97
C LEU A 197 -12.13 2.78 1.48
N GLN A 198 -12.88 3.76 1.00
CA GLN A 198 -13.19 3.86 -0.43
C GLN A 198 -11.91 4.05 -1.27
N LYS A 199 -10.96 4.87 -0.80
CA LYS A 199 -9.66 5.02 -1.43
C LYS A 199 -8.88 3.70 -1.42
N GLU A 200 -8.81 3.02 -0.28
CA GLU A 200 -8.13 1.72 -0.17
C GLU A 200 -8.73 0.68 -1.14
N LYS A 201 -10.06 0.60 -1.23
CA LYS A 201 -10.76 -0.26 -2.19
C LYS A 201 -10.33 0.05 -3.63
N SER A 202 -10.30 1.33 -4.01
CA SER A 202 -9.90 1.78 -5.34
C SER A 202 -8.44 1.40 -5.65
N ASP A 203 -7.54 1.64 -4.71
CA ASP A 203 -6.10 1.34 -4.87
C ASP A 203 -5.85 -0.17 -5.00
N ARG A 204 -6.52 -1.00 -4.18
CA ARG A 204 -6.46 -2.46 -4.28
C ARG A 204 -7.00 -2.99 -5.60
N LEU A 205 -8.13 -2.45 -6.07
CA LEU A 205 -8.70 -2.84 -7.37
C LEU A 205 -7.72 -2.53 -8.52
N LYS A 206 -7.07 -1.36 -8.47
CA LYS A 206 -6.02 -1.00 -9.44
C LYS A 206 -4.86 -1.99 -9.40
N GLN A 207 -4.39 -2.36 -8.22
CA GLN A 207 -3.31 -3.34 -8.05
C GLN A 207 -3.68 -4.73 -8.61
N VAL A 208 -4.90 -5.21 -8.32
CA VAL A 208 -5.41 -6.48 -8.87
C VAL A 208 -5.44 -6.44 -10.40
N MET A 209 -5.93 -5.36 -11.00
CA MET A 209 -5.97 -5.21 -12.46
C MET A 209 -4.56 -5.17 -13.07
N GLU A 210 -3.62 -4.48 -12.43
CA GLU A 210 -2.22 -4.43 -12.87
C GLU A 210 -1.58 -5.82 -12.85
N HIS A 211 -1.73 -6.58 -11.76
CA HIS A 211 -1.25 -7.96 -11.68
C HIS A 211 -1.90 -8.87 -12.72
N LEU A 212 -3.21 -8.74 -12.98
CA LEU A 212 -3.89 -9.52 -14.02
C LEU A 212 -3.36 -9.19 -15.43
N ASN A 213 -3.11 -7.91 -15.73
CA ASN A 213 -2.53 -7.50 -17.02
C ASN A 213 -1.11 -8.04 -17.20
N THR A 214 -0.27 -7.94 -16.17
CA THR A 214 1.07 -8.54 -16.18
C THR A 214 0.98 -10.05 -16.38
N LEU A 215 0.10 -10.73 -15.64
CA LEU A 215 -0.08 -12.17 -15.74
C LEU A 215 -0.55 -12.59 -17.13
N HIS A 216 -1.48 -11.86 -17.75
CA HIS A 216 -1.91 -12.09 -19.12
C HIS A 216 -0.73 -11.99 -20.09
N SER A 217 0.05 -10.90 -20.02
CA SER A 217 1.21 -10.72 -20.91
C SER A 217 2.25 -11.85 -20.76
N LEU A 218 2.46 -12.34 -19.53
CA LEU A 218 3.37 -13.46 -19.25
C LEU A 218 2.82 -14.79 -19.77
N CYS A 219 1.53 -15.04 -19.59
CA CYS A 219 0.85 -16.24 -20.12
C CYS A 219 0.94 -16.29 -21.64
N GLU A 220 0.71 -15.16 -22.32
CA GLU A 220 0.82 -15.03 -23.77
C GLU A 220 2.25 -15.33 -24.27
N VAL A 221 3.27 -14.75 -23.63
CA VAL A 221 4.68 -14.99 -23.99
C VAL A 221 5.12 -16.43 -23.71
N LEU A 222 4.61 -17.05 -22.65
CA LEU A 222 4.99 -18.41 -22.24
C LEU A 222 4.16 -19.51 -22.88
N GLY A 223 3.05 -19.17 -23.55
CA GLY A 223 2.07 -20.12 -24.07
C GLY A 223 1.32 -20.89 -22.97
N VAL A 224 1.12 -20.27 -21.80
CA VAL A 224 0.40 -20.85 -20.65
C VAL A 224 -1.06 -20.38 -20.68
N ASP A 225 -2.01 -21.25 -20.31
CA ASP A 225 -3.42 -20.88 -20.26
C ASP A 225 -3.69 -19.87 -19.14
N PHE A 226 -4.10 -18.66 -19.52
CA PHE A 226 -4.38 -17.57 -18.59
C PHE A 226 -5.57 -17.88 -17.68
N LYS A 227 -6.64 -18.47 -18.21
CA LYS A 227 -7.86 -18.74 -17.43
C LYS A 227 -7.59 -19.76 -16.33
N GLN A 228 -6.86 -20.83 -16.65
CA GLN A 228 -6.42 -21.83 -15.69
C GLN A 228 -5.55 -21.19 -14.60
N THR A 229 -4.56 -20.38 -14.99
CA THR A 229 -3.63 -19.73 -14.05
C THR A 229 -4.36 -18.78 -13.09
N VAL A 230 -5.35 -18.02 -13.58
CA VAL A 230 -6.15 -17.11 -12.74
C VAL A 230 -7.11 -17.89 -11.83
N ASN A 231 -7.72 -18.97 -12.33
CA ASN A 231 -8.61 -19.83 -11.54
C ASN A 231 -7.89 -20.53 -10.38
N GLU A 232 -6.61 -20.90 -10.56
CA GLU A 232 -5.76 -21.42 -9.49
C GLU A 232 -5.51 -20.40 -8.36
N VAL A 233 -5.54 -19.10 -8.69
CA VAL A 233 -5.41 -18.04 -7.69
C VAL A 233 -6.75 -17.77 -7.01
N HIS A 234 -7.79 -17.45 -7.78
CA HIS A 234 -9.15 -17.34 -7.25
C HIS A 234 -10.18 -17.35 -8.40
N PRO A 235 -11.25 -18.18 -8.34
CA PRO A 235 -12.23 -18.31 -9.41
C PRO A 235 -12.91 -16.99 -9.80
N SER A 236 -13.20 -16.12 -8.83
CA SER A 236 -13.87 -14.83 -9.10
C SER A 236 -13.03 -13.81 -9.90
N LEU A 237 -11.75 -14.09 -10.15
CA LEU A 237 -10.89 -13.23 -10.97
C LEU A 237 -10.99 -13.54 -12.47
N GLY A 238 -11.44 -14.76 -12.83
CA GLY A 238 -11.59 -15.20 -14.22
C GLY A 238 -12.92 -14.80 -14.86
N GLU A 239 -13.91 -14.40 -14.06
CA GLU A 239 -15.22 -13.97 -14.55
C GLU A 239 -15.22 -12.47 -14.88
N ALA A 240 -15.66 -12.11 -16.10
CA ALA A 240 -15.67 -10.74 -16.58
C ALA A 240 -16.67 -9.83 -15.83
N ASP A 241 -17.71 -10.42 -15.23
CA ASP A 241 -18.86 -9.71 -14.66
C ASP A 241 -18.98 -9.85 -13.13
N GLY A 242 -18.01 -10.52 -12.49
CA GLY A 242 -18.00 -10.77 -11.06
C GLY A 242 -17.26 -9.69 -10.25
N SER A 243 -17.63 -9.53 -8.97
CA SER A 243 -16.83 -8.76 -8.02
C SER A 243 -15.48 -9.44 -7.79
N LYS A 244 -14.41 -8.84 -8.31
CA LYS A 244 -13.04 -9.31 -8.09
C LYS A 244 -12.72 -9.33 -6.59
N ASN A 245 -12.11 -10.40 -6.11
CA ASN A 245 -11.73 -10.51 -4.70
C ASN A 245 -10.55 -9.57 -4.42
N LEU A 246 -10.69 -8.67 -3.43
CA LEU A 246 -9.69 -7.63 -3.09
C LEU A 246 -8.89 -7.94 -1.81
N SER A 247 -9.02 -9.17 -1.30
CA SER A 247 -8.32 -9.58 -0.07
C SER A 247 -6.79 -9.57 -0.26
N ASN A 248 -6.06 -9.38 0.83
CA ASN A 248 -4.59 -9.44 0.82
C ASN A 248 -4.10 -10.77 0.24
N CYS A 249 -4.70 -11.88 0.66
CA CYS A 249 -4.34 -13.21 0.19
C CYS A 249 -4.46 -13.33 -1.34
N THR A 250 -5.51 -12.76 -1.95
CA THR A 250 -5.68 -12.77 -3.41
C THR A 250 -4.61 -11.94 -4.11
N ILE A 251 -4.32 -10.75 -3.60
CA ILE A 251 -3.28 -9.86 -4.17
C ILE A 251 -1.90 -10.52 -4.08
N GLU A 252 -1.55 -11.07 -2.92
CA GLU A 252 -0.29 -11.79 -2.69
C GLU A 252 -0.17 -13.03 -3.57
N SER A 253 -1.26 -13.78 -3.74
CA SER A 253 -1.30 -14.96 -4.61
C SER A 253 -1.13 -14.59 -6.08
N LEU A 254 -1.75 -13.50 -6.54
CA LEU A 254 -1.55 -12.95 -7.89
C LEU A 254 -0.10 -12.51 -8.11
N ALA A 255 0.48 -11.77 -7.16
CA ALA A 255 1.87 -11.33 -7.22
C ALA A 255 2.85 -12.52 -7.25
N SER A 256 2.55 -13.56 -6.46
CA SER A 256 3.32 -14.81 -6.44
C SER A 256 3.22 -15.54 -7.79
N ALA A 257 2.02 -15.66 -8.36
CA ALA A 257 1.81 -16.28 -9.66
C ALA A 257 2.56 -15.53 -10.78
N ALA A 258 2.50 -14.20 -10.80
CA ALA A 258 3.23 -13.37 -11.74
C ALA A 258 4.75 -13.56 -11.58
N SER A 259 5.25 -13.60 -10.35
CA SER A 259 6.68 -13.81 -10.06
C SER A 259 7.18 -15.17 -10.56
N ARG A 260 6.40 -16.25 -10.34
CA ARG A 260 6.72 -17.59 -10.85
C ARG A 260 6.82 -17.61 -12.38
N LEU A 261 5.89 -16.96 -13.08
CA LEU A 261 5.94 -16.89 -14.55
C LEU A 261 7.11 -16.03 -15.05
N CYS A 262 7.42 -14.91 -14.39
CA CYS A 262 8.61 -14.12 -14.68
C CYS A 262 9.89 -14.96 -14.57
N GLU A 263 10.02 -15.73 -13.48
CA GLU A 263 11.17 -16.60 -13.28
C GLU A 263 11.27 -17.68 -14.38
N LEU A 264 10.15 -18.31 -14.73
CA LEU A 264 10.11 -19.28 -15.82
C LEU A 264 10.52 -18.67 -17.17
N LYS A 265 10.08 -17.43 -17.46
CA LYS A 265 10.49 -16.68 -18.67
C LYS A 265 12.00 -16.45 -18.70
N VAL A 266 12.59 -16.04 -17.59
CA VAL A 266 14.04 -15.83 -17.46
C VAL A 266 14.80 -17.14 -17.66
N GLN A 267 14.35 -18.23 -17.02
CA GLN A 267 14.97 -19.55 -17.17
C GLN A 267 14.92 -20.06 -18.62
N ARG A 268 13.79 -19.87 -19.32
CA ARG A 268 13.68 -20.24 -20.75
C ARG A 268 14.64 -19.40 -21.61
N MET A 269 14.76 -18.10 -21.34
CA MET A 269 15.68 -17.22 -22.05
C MET A 269 17.15 -17.66 -21.87
N GLN A 270 17.56 -17.93 -20.62
CA GLN A 270 18.91 -18.39 -20.31
C GLN A 270 19.26 -19.71 -21.01
N LYS A 271 18.30 -20.65 -21.10
CA LYS A 271 18.49 -21.89 -21.86
C LYS A 271 18.72 -21.61 -23.34
N VAL A 272 17.92 -20.73 -23.94
CA VAL A 272 18.09 -20.33 -25.34
C VAL A 272 19.46 -19.68 -25.56
N GLU A 273 19.87 -18.75 -24.70
CA GLU A 273 21.19 -18.10 -24.77
C GLU A 273 22.34 -19.12 -24.67
N SER A 274 22.25 -20.06 -23.74
CA SER A 274 23.26 -21.12 -23.59
C SER A 274 23.36 -22.01 -24.83
N GLU A 275 22.22 -22.33 -25.44
CA GLU A 275 22.17 -23.17 -26.64
C GLU A 275 22.68 -22.42 -27.87
N VAL A 276 22.40 -21.11 -27.99
CA VAL A 276 22.97 -20.25 -29.04
C VAL A 276 24.49 -20.19 -28.92
N LEU A 277 25.04 -19.98 -27.71
CA LEU A 277 26.48 -19.98 -27.49
C LEU A 277 27.11 -21.34 -27.83
N ARG A 278 26.46 -22.44 -27.44
CA ARG A 278 26.91 -23.80 -27.76
C ARG A 278 26.92 -24.06 -29.26
N LEU A 279 25.88 -23.63 -29.98
CA LEU A 279 25.80 -23.76 -31.44
C LEU A 279 26.85 -22.91 -32.15
N GLU A 280 27.13 -21.70 -31.67
CA GLU A 280 28.16 -20.85 -32.26
C GLU A 280 29.56 -21.46 -32.07
N GLN A 281 29.85 -22.00 -30.88
CA GLN A 281 31.09 -22.74 -30.62
C GLN A 281 31.21 -23.98 -31.53
N LEU A 282 30.13 -24.75 -31.68
CA LEU A 282 30.10 -25.92 -32.54
C LEU A 282 30.31 -25.55 -34.01
N LYS A 283 29.68 -24.47 -34.48
CA LYS A 283 29.84 -23.92 -35.82
C LYS A 283 31.29 -23.54 -36.08
N VAL A 284 31.91 -22.77 -35.18
CA VAL A 284 33.33 -22.40 -35.30
C VAL A 284 34.23 -23.62 -35.34
N SER A 285 34.03 -24.60 -34.44
CA SER A 285 34.81 -25.85 -34.44
C SER A 285 34.65 -26.63 -35.74
N LYS A 286 33.43 -26.75 -36.26
CA LYS A 286 33.17 -27.45 -37.53
C LYS A 286 33.74 -26.73 -38.74
N MET A 287 33.72 -25.40 -38.72
CA MET A 287 34.37 -24.60 -39.76
C MET A 287 35.89 -24.80 -39.73
N LYS A 288 36.51 -24.86 -38.55
CA LYS A 288 37.94 -25.17 -38.41
C LYS A 288 38.28 -26.56 -38.98
N ASP A 289 37.50 -27.59 -38.63
CA ASP A 289 37.68 -28.96 -39.16
C ASP A 289 37.63 -28.95 -40.70
N LEU A 290 36.68 -28.21 -41.29
CA LEU A 290 36.49 -28.13 -42.73
C LEU A 290 37.64 -27.39 -43.43
N VAL A 291 38.08 -26.26 -42.87
CA VAL A 291 39.24 -25.49 -43.37
C VAL A 291 40.50 -26.36 -43.36
N LEU A 292 40.77 -27.08 -42.26
CA LEU A 292 41.93 -27.98 -42.17
C LEU A 292 41.86 -29.09 -43.23
N LYS A 293 40.69 -29.72 -43.40
CA LYS A 293 40.49 -30.74 -44.43
C LYS A 293 40.73 -30.19 -45.83
N LYS A 294 40.22 -28.99 -46.15
CA LYS A 294 40.44 -28.36 -47.46
C LYS A 294 41.89 -27.96 -47.69
N LYS A 295 42.58 -27.48 -46.65
CA LYS A 295 44.03 -27.22 -46.69
C LYS A 295 44.81 -28.49 -47.04
N THR A 296 44.46 -29.63 -46.44
CA THR A 296 45.10 -30.92 -46.81
C THR A 296 44.77 -31.36 -48.25
N GLU A 297 43.54 -31.15 -48.73
CA GLU A 297 43.14 -31.46 -50.11
C GLU A 297 43.96 -30.61 -51.12
N LEU A 298 44.14 -29.32 -50.83
CA LEU A 298 44.93 -28.40 -51.65
C LEU A 298 46.39 -28.87 -51.76
N GLU A 299 47.02 -29.19 -50.63
CA GLU A 299 48.41 -29.66 -50.61
C GLU A 299 48.59 -31.00 -51.34
N GLU A 300 47.62 -31.91 -51.26
CA GLU A 300 47.63 -33.15 -52.04
C GLU A 300 47.51 -32.89 -53.55
N HIS A 301 46.65 -31.95 -53.97
CA HIS A 301 46.55 -31.55 -55.37
C HIS A 301 47.84 -30.90 -55.89
N ARG A 302 48.46 -30.01 -55.09
CA ARG A 302 49.75 -29.40 -55.43
C ARG A 302 50.84 -30.45 -55.58
N ARG A 303 50.92 -31.42 -54.66
CA ARG A 303 51.88 -32.52 -54.71
C ARG A 303 51.72 -33.37 -55.96
N ARG A 304 50.49 -33.77 -56.32
CA ARG A 304 50.20 -34.53 -57.55
C ARG A 304 50.51 -33.74 -58.82
N ALA A 305 50.32 -32.43 -58.80
CA ALA A 305 50.64 -31.54 -59.92
C ALA A 305 52.12 -31.15 -60.00
N HIS A 306 52.96 -31.63 -59.08
CA HIS A 306 54.38 -31.25 -58.93
C HIS A 306 54.60 -29.73 -58.87
N LEU A 307 53.69 -29.00 -58.23
CA LEU A 307 53.80 -27.56 -58.00
C LEU A 307 54.59 -27.28 -56.73
N ILE A 308 55.55 -26.36 -56.77
CA ILE A 308 56.31 -25.89 -55.61
C ILE A 308 55.47 -24.84 -54.88
N SER A 309 55.25 -25.01 -53.58
CA SER A 309 54.53 -24.03 -52.76
C SER A 309 55.29 -22.70 -52.73
N GLU A 310 54.65 -21.60 -53.11
CA GLU A 310 55.21 -20.25 -52.94
C GLU A 310 55.35 -19.92 -51.44
N GLU A 311 56.52 -19.42 -51.04
CA GLU A 311 56.88 -19.18 -49.63
C GLU A 311 55.98 -18.16 -48.91
N GLY A 312 55.23 -17.33 -49.63
CA GLY A 312 54.24 -16.40 -49.05
C GLY A 312 52.91 -17.07 -48.64
N TYR A 313 52.57 -18.20 -49.27
CA TYR A 313 51.27 -18.84 -49.12
C TYR A 313 51.09 -19.58 -47.78
N ALA A 314 52.19 -20.03 -47.18
CA ALA A 314 52.18 -20.74 -45.91
C ALA A 314 51.97 -19.80 -44.70
N ALA A 315 52.28 -18.51 -44.85
CA ALA A 315 52.25 -17.52 -43.77
C ALA A 315 50.88 -16.82 -43.63
N GLU A 316 50.12 -16.65 -44.72
CA GLU A 316 48.82 -15.98 -44.70
C GLU A 316 47.67 -16.85 -44.14
N PHE A 317 47.89 -18.16 -44.00
CA PHE A 317 46.87 -19.15 -43.62
C PHE A 317 47.36 -20.12 -42.53
N SER A 318 48.28 -19.66 -41.68
CA SER A 318 48.82 -20.49 -40.61
C SER A 318 47.75 -20.81 -39.57
N ASP A 319 47.88 -21.97 -38.92
CA ASP A 319 46.89 -22.44 -37.94
C ASP A 319 46.82 -21.48 -36.74
N GLU A 320 47.90 -20.74 -36.45
CA GLU A 320 47.95 -19.73 -35.38
C GLU A 320 47.06 -18.50 -35.64
N VAL A 321 46.93 -18.06 -36.90
CA VAL A 321 46.10 -16.89 -37.26
C VAL A 321 44.61 -17.21 -37.17
N ILE A 322 44.25 -18.48 -37.46
CA ILE A 322 42.89 -19.02 -37.35
C ILE A 322 42.53 -19.27 -35.86
N GLU A 323 43.49 -19.68 -35.03
CA GLU A 323 43.27 -19.85 -33.59
C GLU A 323 43.11 -18.52 -32.84
N ALA A 324 43.79 -17.47 -33.27
CA ALA A 324 43.68 -16.12 -32.68
C ALA A 324 42.33 -15.42 -32.94
N GLY A 325 41.47 -15.96 -33.81
CA GLY A 325 40.16 -15.38 -34.14
C GLY A 325 40.24 -14.09 -34.97
N VAL A 326 41.39 -13.82 -35.58
CA VAL A 326 41.69 -12.58 -36.32
C VAL A 326 41.09 -12.60 -37.73
N VAL A 327 40.80 -13.78 -38.27
CA VAL A 327 40.28 -13.97 -39.64
C VAL A 327 39.04 -14.88 -39.61
N ASP A 328 37.99 -14.49 -40.33
CA ASP A 328 36.75 -15.26 -40.46
C ASP A 328 37.02 -16.60 -41.17
N PRO A 329 36.76 -17.76 -40.53
CA PRO A 329 36.96 -19.06 -41.15
C PRO A 329 36.16 -19.29 -42.44
N ALA A 330 35.06 -18.55 -42.66
CA ALA A 330 34.29 -18.63 -43.90
C ALA A 330 35.06 -18.05 -45.10
N LEU A 331 35.71 -16.90 -44.90
CA LEU A 331 36.54 -16.25 -45.92
C LEU A 331 37.78 -17.09 -46.25
N VAL A 332 38.41 -17.67 -45.21
CA VAL A 332 39.56 -18.57 -45.41
C VAL A 332 39.15 -19.80 -46.22
N LEU A 333 37.98 -20.38 -45.91
CA LEU A 333 37.47 -21.53 -46.66
C LEU A 333 37.23 -21.19 -48.14
N GLU A 334 36.55 -20.07 -48.43
CA GLU A 334 36.28 -19.60 -49.79
C GLU A 334 37.59 -19.39 -50.58
N GLN A 335 38.60 -18.80 -49.93
CA GLN A 335 39.92 -18.62 -50.53
C GLN A 335 40.62 -19.95 -50.81
N ILE A 336 40.63 -20.90 -49.88
CA ILE A 336 41.24 -22.23 -50.12
C ILE A 336 40.52 -22.94 -51.27
N GLU A 337 39.19 -22.87 -51.34
CA GLU A 337 38.42 -23.48 -52.43
C GLU A 337 38.76 -22.86 -53.80
N ALA A 338 38.92 -21.54 -53.88
CA ALA A 338 39.37 -20.87 -55.09
C ALA A 338 40.76 -21.36 -55.54
N HIS A 339 41.70 -21.55 -54.61
CA HIS A 339 43.04 -22.06 -54.93
C HIS A 339 43.05 -23.53 -55.30
N ILE A 340 42.17 -24.35 -54.71
CA ILE A 340 41.97 -25.73 -55.16
C ILE A 340 41.51 -25.72 -56.62
N ALA A 341 40.61 -24.81 -57.00
CA ALA A 341 40.12 -24.70 -58.37
C ALA A 341 41.25 -24.31 -59.35
N THR A 342 42.06 -23.30 -59.02
CA THR A 342 43.19 -22.87 -59.88
C THR A 342 44.24 -23.96 -60.03
N VAL A 343 44.62 -24.64 -58.94
CA VAL A 343 45.57 -25.76 -58.97
C VAL A 343 45.03 -26.92 -59.80
N LYS A 344 43.73 -27.23 -59.72
CA LYS A 344 43.09 -28.27 -60.54
C LYS A 344 43.13 -27.92 -62.03
N GLU A 345 42.88 -26.66 -62.37
CA GLU A 345 42.95 -26.18 -63.76
C GLU A 345 44.39 -26.24 -64.30
N GLU A 346 45.38 -25.82 -63.51
CA GLU A 346 46.79 -25.90 -63.88
C GLU A 346 47.26 -27.36 -64.04
N ALA A 347 46.89 -28.24 -63.11
CA ALA A 347 47.16 -29.67 -63.20
C ALA A 347 46.55 -30.29 -64.47
N PHE A 348 45.33 -29.88 -64.82
CA PHE A 348 44.66 -30.33 -66.05
C PHE A 348 45.40 -29.86 -67.30
N SER A 349 45.85 -28.60 -67.34
CA SER A 349 46.60 -28.05 -68.48
C SER A 349 47.93 -28.77 -68.75
N ARG A 350 48.54 -29.36 -67.71
CA ARG A 350 49.83 -30.07 -67.79
C ARG A 350 49.70 -31.60 -67.81
N LYS A 351 48.49 -32.12 -67.91
CA LYS A 351 48.18 -33.55 -67.76
C LYS A 351 49.07 -34.46 -68.61
N ASP A 352 49.25 -34.13 -69.89
CA ASP A 352 50.05 -34.94 -70.82
C ASP A 352 51.54 -34.99 -70.44
N ILE A 353 52.06 -33.92 -69.83
CA ILE A 353 53.44 -33.85 -69.34
C ILE A 353 53.58 -34.68 -68.08
N LEU A 354 52.63 -34.54 -67.15
CA LEU A 354 52.61 -35.28 -65.89
C LEU A 354 52.50 -36.80 -66.13
N GLU A 355 51.67 -37.26 -67.06
CA GLU A 355 51.58 -38.68 -67.43
C GLU A 355 52.90 -39.22 -68.01
N LYS A 356 53.64 -38.40 -68.77
CA LYS A 356 54.96 -38.79 -69.28
C LYS A 356 56.00 -38.88 -68.17
N VAL A 357 55.98 -37.93 -67.22
CA VAL A 357 56.86 -37.94 -66.04
C VAL A 357 56.60 -39.16 -65.16
N GLU A 358 55.32 -39.49 -64.92
CA GLU A 358 54.94 -40.67 -64.15
C GLU A 358 55.41 -41.96 -64.82
N ARG A 359 55.21 -42.10 -66.14
CA ARG A 359 55.74 -43.26 -66.89
C ARG A 359 57.27 -43.35 -66.82
N TRP A 360 57.97 -42.22 -66.87
CA TRP A 360 59.43 -42.18 -66.74
C TRP A 360 59.90 -42.57 -65.34
N LEU A 361 59.25 -42.07 -64.29
CA LEU A 361 59.54 -42.44 -62.90
C LEU A 361 59.33 -43.94 -62.66
N ASN A 362 58.22 -44.51 -63.12
CA ASN A 362 57.95 -45.95 -63.01
C ASN A 362 59.03 -46.78 -63.74
N ALA A 363 59.43 -46.34 -64.94
CA ALA A 363 60.52 -46.99 -65.67
C ALA A 363 61.87 -46.90 -64.92
N CYS A 364 62.15 -45.78 -64.25
CA CYS A 364 63.33 -45.61 -63.40
C CYS A 364 63.29 -46.51 -62.16
N GLU A 365 62.16 -46.64 -61.48
CA GLU A 365 62.00 -47.54 -60.34
C GLU A 365 62.15 -49.01 -60.74
N GLU A 366 61.53 -49.43 -61.84
CA GLU A 366 61.70 -50.77 -62.39
C GLU A 366 63.16 -51.05 -62.78
N ALA A 367 63.84 -50.07 -63.38
CA ALA A 367 65.26 -50.16 -63.69
C ALA A 367 66.12 -50.25 -62.41
N GLN A 368 65.75 -49.56 -61.34
CA GLN A 368 66.47 -49.60 -60.06
C GLN A 368 66.26 -50.92 -59.32
N VAL A 369 65.04 -51.46 -59.33
CA VAL A 369 64.71 -52.79 -58.78
C VAL A 369 65.42 -53.89 -59.54
N THR A 370 65.43 -53.84 -60.87
CA THR A 370 66.16 -54.81 -61.69
C THR A 370 67.66 -54.73 -61.48
N MET A 371 68.23 -53.52 -61.33
CA MET A 371 69.64 -53.32 -61.01
C MET A 371 70.01 -53.85 -59.61
N LEU A 372 69.17 -53.61 -58.60
CA LEU A 372 69.30 -54.20 -57.26
C LEU A 372 69.23 -55.73 -57.29
N HIS A 373 68.32 -56.29 -58.09
CA HIS A 373 68.17 -57.74 -58.24
C HIS A 373 69.41 -58.37 -58.92
N LEU A 374 69.98 -57.70 -59.93
CA LEU A 374 71.24 -58.08 -60.57
C LEU A 374 72.44 -58.03 -59.61
N ILE A 375 72.51 -57.00 -58.75
CA ILE A 375 73.53 -56.87 -57.70
C ILE A 375 73.39 -57.98 -56.65
N LEU A 376 72.16 -58.33 -56.24
CA LEU A 376 71.91 -59.43 -55.30
C LEU A 376 72.32 -60.79 -55.89
N MET A 377 72.02 -61.03 -57.17
CA MET A 377 72.37 -62.27 -57.88
C MET A 377 73.89 -62.43 -58.06
N THR A 378 74.64 -61.34 -58.16
CA THR A 378 76.11 -61.35 -58.22
C THR A 378 76.79 -61.50 -56.86
N PHE A 379 76.10 -61.19 -55.75
CA PHE A 379 76.62 -61.38 -54.37
C PHE A 379 76.27 -62.74 -53.76
N LEU A 380 75.28 -63.47 -54.29
CA LEU A 380 74.84 -64.79 -53.82
C LEU A 380 75.42 -65.97 -54.64
N SER A 381 76.18 -65.69 -55.71
CA SER A 381 77.02 -66.65 -56.44
C SER A 381 78.48 -66.46 -56.05
#